data_AF-A0AAU1X4L5-F1
#
_entry.id   AF-A0AAU1X4L5-F1
#
_cell.length_a   1.000
_cell.length_b   1.000
_cell.length_c   1.000
_cell.angle_alpha   90.00
_cell.angle_beta   90.00
_cell.angle_gamma   90.00
#
_symmetry.space_group_name_H-M   'P 1'
#
loop_
_entity.id
_entity.type
_entity.pdbx_description
1 polymer ?
#
loop_
_entity_poly.entity_id
_entity_poly.type
_entity_poly.pdbx_seq_one_letter_code
_entity_poly.pdbx_strand_id
1 'polypeptide(L)'
;MFRRPECAVGLRERKKQRTRDALLHAALELFATRGYERTTVDGIVEAVDVSQRTFFRYFASKEEVVFATQEMVEARFLAELRQRPADEPPLEAMRQAAFRSWDALERSDPSSATVELHLRTFRMIESQPALLAAHMRRCLAMEEEVASVIAGREGLDSDMDPRPRVAVAAFSGAMRVTGQLWGRTGDGTLASLRTLAENHLDMLGPALFADWRVLAAGAPQASGAVPGAP
;
A
#
# COMPACT_ATOMS: atom_id res chain seq x y z
N MET A 1 37.53 -15.85 -30.61
CA MET A 1 37.58 -15.80 -29.14
C MET A 1 36.92 -14.50 -28.68
N PHE A 2 35.61 -14.50 -28.43
CA PHE A 2 34.87 -13.33 -27.91
C PHE A 2 34.22 -13.74 -26.58
N ARG A 3 34.71 -13.19 -25.46
CA ARG A 3 34.14 -13.38 -24.12
C ARG A 3 33.05 -12.33 -23.92
N ARG A 4 31.80 -12.77 -23.77
CA ARG A 4 30.59 -11.93 -23.62
C ARG A 4 30.66 -10.99 -22.39
N PRO A 5 30.38 -9.68 -22.53
CA PRO A 5 30.30 -8.71 -21.42
C PRO A 5 28.95 -8.72 -20.66
N GLU A 6 27.95 -9.48 -21.11
CA GLU A 6 26.58 -9.48 -20.58
C GLU A 6 26.48 -9.96 -19.11
N CYS A 7 27.37 -10.85 -18.67
CA CYS A 7 27.36 -11.41 -17.32
C CYS A 7 27.85 -10.40 -16.25
N ALA A 8 28.75 -9.49 -16.63
CA ALA A 8 29.31 -8.49 -15.71
C ALA A 8 28.33 -7.34 -15.42
N VAL A 9 27.50 -6.96 -16.40
CA VAL A 9 26.43 -5.96 -16.23
C VAL A 9 25.35 -6.50 -15.28
N GLY A 10 24.94 -7.77 -15.45
CA GLY A 10 23.98 -8.42 -14.55
C GLY A 10 24.47 -8.56 -13.10
N LEU A 11 25.77 -8.79 -12.88
CA LEU A 11 26.33 -8.88 -11.53
C LEU A 11 26.38 -7.52 -10.82
N ARG A 12 26.65 -6.43 -11.56
CA ARG A 12 26.63 -5.06 -11.03
C ARG A 12 25.22 -4.62 -10.65
N GLU A 13 24.23 -4.87 -11.50
CA GLU A 13 22.83 -4.55 -11.19
C GLU A 13 22.31 -5.38 -10.00
N ARG A 14 22.65 -6.66 -9.91
CA ARG A 14 22.30 -7.49 -8.74
C ARG A 14 22.96 -6.98 -7.45
N LYS A 15 24.23 -6.57 -7.49
CA LYS A 15 24.89 -5.96 -6.32
C LYS A 15 24.24 -4.64 -5.94
N LYS A 16 23.91 -3.81 -6.93
CA LYS A 16 23.24 -2.52 -6.76
C LYS A 16 21.88 -2.70 -6.06
N GLN A 17 21.06 -3.64 -6.54
CA GLN A 17 19.76 -3.95 -5.95
C GLN A 17 19.89 -4.48 -4.52
N ARG A 18 20.81 -5.42 -4.27
CA ARG A 18 21.05 -5.94 -2.92
C ARG A 18 21.43 -4.86 -1.91
N THR A 19 22.29 -3.91 -2.31
CA THR A 19 22.64 -2.78 -1.43
C THR A 19 21.45 -1.87 -1.17
N ARG A 20 20.61 -1.61 -2.18
CA ARG A 20 19.38 -0.83 -2.02
C ARG A 20 18.41 -1.51 -1.06
N ASP A 21 18.19 -2.81 -1.23
CA ASP A 21 17.28 -3.60 -0.39
C ASP A 21 17.79 -3.70 1.05
N ALA A 22 19.10 -3.87 1.26
CA ALA A 22 19.72 -3.87 2.59
C ALA A 22 19.52 -2.52 3.31
N LEU A 23 19.77 -1.41 2.61
CA LEU A 23 19.54 -0.06 3.13
C LEU A 23 18.07 0.17 3.49
N LEU A 24 17.15 -0.29 2.63
CA LEU A 24 15.71 -0.20 2.87
C LEU A 24 15.31 -0.98 4.13
N HIS A 25 15.73 -2.24 4.23
CA HIS A 25 15.42 -3.09 5.37
C HIS A 25 15.92 -2.49 6.69
N ALA A 26 17.21 -2.11 6.74
CA ALA A 26 17.81 -1.53 7.94
C ALA A 26 17.13 -0.21 8.35
N ALA A 27 16.80 0.65 7.39
CA ALA A 27 16.09 1.89 7.67
C ALA A 27 14.72 1.64 8.29
N LEU A 28 13.93 0.75 7.70
CA LEU A 28 12.58 0.46 8.18
C LEU A 28 12.59 -0.25 9.54
N GLU A 29 13.57 -1.12 9.80
CA GLU A 29 13.78 -1.70 11.14
C GLU A 29 14.14 -0.63 12.18
N LEU A 30 15.04 0.29 11.85
CA LEU A 30 15.40 1.39 12.73
C LEU A 30 14.22 2.33 12.98
N PHE A 31 13.43 2.62 11.95
CA PHE A 31 12.20 3.40 12.11
C PHE A 31 11.20 2.71 13.03
N ALA A 32 11.01 1.39 12.88
CA ALA A 32 10.08 0.63 13.70
C ALA A 32 10.54 0.52 15.16
N THR A 33 11.85 0.45 15.42
CA THR A 33 12.40 0.23 16.77
C THR A 33 12.72 1.53 17.52
N ARG A 34 13.25 2.55 16.82
CA ARG A 34 13.70 3.82 17.41
C ARG A 34 12.74 4.98 17.13
N GLY A 35 11.83 4.82 16.18
CA GLY A 35 11.00 5.89 15.64
C GLY A 35 11.69 6.63 14.48
N TYR A 36 10.88 7.17 13.57
CA TYR A 36 11.37 7.91 12.39
C TYR A 36 12.27 9.09 12.77
N GLU A 37 11.81 9.96 13.67
CA GLU A 37 12.52 11.19 14.03
C GLU A 37 13.91 10.93 14.61
N ARG A 38 14.02 9.89 15.45
CA ARG A 38 15.27 9.51 16.12
C ARG A 38 16.23 8.73 15.21
N THR A 39 15.78 8.32 14.03
CA THR A 39 16.61 7.59 13.08
C THR A 39 17.34 8.57 12.17
N THR A 40 18.66 8.43 12.05
CA THR A 40 19.51 9.26 11.20
C THR A 40 20.03 8.47 10.01
N VAL A 41 20.41 9.16 8.93
CA VAL A 41 21.07 8.51 7.77
C VAL A 41 22.35 7.80 8.23
N ASP A 42 23.10 8.39 9.17
CA ASP A 42 24.28 7.77 9.78
C ASP A 42 23.98 6.42 10.41
N GLY A 43 22.94 6.34 11.25
CA GLY A 43 22.56 5.08 11.88
C GLY A 43 22.12 4.02 10.87
N ILE A 44 21.50 4.43 9.76
CA ILE A 44 21.09 3.52 8.69
C ILE A 44 22.31 2.96 7.96
N VAL A 45 23.26 3.81 7.58
CA VAL A 45 24.42 3.38 6.80
C VAL A 45 25.42 2.59 7.63
N GLU A 46 25.53 2.89 8.93
CA GLU A 46 26.30 2.11 9.90
C GLU A 46 25.74 0.69 10.03
N ALA A 47 24.41 0.53 10.06
CA ALA A 47 23.76 -0.77 10.19
C ALA A 47 24.02 -1.74 9.01
N VAL A 48 24.40 -1.22 7.83
CA VAL A 48 24.67 -2.03 6.64
C VAL A 48 26.11 -1.91 6.13
N ASP A 49 26.99 -1.27 6.90
CA ASP A 49 28.41 -1.05 6.57
C ASP A 49 28.63 -0.38 5.20
N VAL A 50 27.94 0.75 4.96
CA VAL A 50 28.15 1.57 3.76
C VAL A 50 28.37 3.05 4.09
N SER A 51 28.80 3.84 3.11
CA SER A 51 28.96 5.29 3.29
C SER A 51 27.65 6.05 3.08
N GLN A 52 27.52 7.25 3.68
CA GLN A 52 26.43 8.18 3.36
C GLN A 52 26.34 8.48 1.86
N ARG A 53 27.48 8.61 1.17
CA ARG A 53 27.51 8.76 -0.29
C ARG A 53 26.83 7.60 -1.02
N THR A 54 26.92 6.38 -0.47
CA THR A 54 26.22 5.22 -1.02
C THR A 54 24.72 5.28 -0.74
N PHE A 55 24.30 5.76 0.43
CA PHE A 55 22.88 6.03 0.71
C PHE A 55 22.31 7.06 -0.27
N PHE A 56 22.94 8.23 -0.39
CA PHE A 56 22.47 9.32 -1.26
C PHE A 56 22.52 8.98 -2.76
N ARG A 57 23.22 7.90 -3.15
CA ARG A 57 23.16 7.35 -4.50
C ARG A 57 21.84 6.62 -4.78
N TYR A 58 21.16 6.12 -3.75
CA TYR A 58 19.93 5.35 -3.88
C TYR A 58 18.70 6.09 -3.40
N PHE A 59 18.84 6.94 -2.38
CA PHE A 59 17.75 7.67 -1.76
C PHE A 59 18.21 9.11 -1.49
N ALA A 60 17.50 10.10 -2.03
CA ALA A 60 17.77 11.51 -1.82
C ALA A 60 17.51 11.94 -0.36
N SER A 61 16.67 11.21 0.38
CA SER A 61 16.38 11.53 1.78
C SER A 61 15.93 10.31 2.60
N LYS A 62 15.89 10.46 3.93
CA LYS A 62 15.27 9.49 4.85
C LYS A 62 13.78 9.30 4.55
N GLU A 63 13.10 10.37 4.15
CA GLU A 63 11.70 10.35 3.75
C GLU A 63 11.48 9.46 2.52
N GLU A 64 12.37 9.53 1.53
CA GLU A 64 12.27 8.67 0.33
C GLU A 64 12.35 7.18 0.67
N VAL A 65 13.16 6.81 1.66
CA VAL A 65 13.26 5.41 2.12
C VAL A 65 11.95 4.92 2.72
N VAL A 66 11.22 5.77 3.44
CA VAL A 66 9.89 5.46 3.98
C VAL A 66 8.93 5.12 2.84
N PHE A 67 8.95 5.90 1.76
CA PHE A 67 8.04 5.74 0.63
C PHE A 67 8.45 4.66 -0.36
N ALA A 68 9.70 4.20 -0.35
CA ALA A 68 10.20 3.21 -1.31
C ALA A 68 9.43 1.88 -1.30
N THR A 69 8.91 1.44 -0.14
CA THR A 69 8.06 0.24 -0.09
C THR A 69 6.66 0.47 -0.66
N GLN A 70 6.10 1.66 -0.46
CA GLN A 70 4.82 2.04 -1.05
C GLN A 70 4.94 2.10 -2.58
N GLU A 71 6.00 2.72 -3.10
CA GLU A 71 6.30 2.76 -4.53
C GLU A 71 6.38 1.37 -5.17
N MET A 72 7.01 0.41 -4.47
CA MET A 72 7.11 -0.96 -4.97
C MET A 72 5.73 -1.65 -5.04
N VAL A 73 4.88 -1.42 -4.04
CA VAL A 73 3.51 -1.98 -4.01
C VAL A 73 2.63 -1.31 -5.07
N GLU A 74 2.70 0.01 -5.16
CA GLU A 74 1.99 0.84 -6.15
C GLU A 74 2.36 0.46 -7.59
N ALA A 75 3.66 0.35 -7.89
CA ALA A 75 4.15 -0.05 -9.20
C ALA A 75 3.67 -1.46 -9.57
N ARG A 76 3.60 -2.37 -8.60
CA ARG A 76 3.08 -3.72 -8.83
C ARG A 76 1.58 -3.70 -9.07
N PHE A 77 0.82 -2.96 -8.29
CA PHE A 77 -0.61 -2.76 -8.49
C PHE A 77 -0.91 -2.24 -9.90
N LEU A 78 -0.21 -1.20 -10.35
CA LEU A 78 -0.35 -0.65 -11.70
C LEU A 78 0.02 -1.66 -12.79
N ALA A 79 1.08 -2.45 -12.58
CA ALA A 79 1.48 -3.48 -13.52
C ALA A 79 0.42 -4.59 -13.65
N GLU A 80 -0.20 -5.00 -12.55
CA GLU A 80 -1.31 -5.97 -12.54
C GLU A 80 -2.56 -5.37 -13.18
N LEU A 81 -2.88 -4.10 -12.89
CA LEU A 81 -4.05 -3.41 -13.43
C LEU A 81 -3.99 -3.32 -14.97
N ARG A 82 -2.82 -2.98 -15.52
CA ARG A 82 -2.59 -2.92 -16.97
C ARG A 82 -2.76 -4.27 -17.67
N GLN A 83 -2.62 -5.37 -16.95
CA GLN A 83 -2.75 -6.74 -17.49
C GLN A 83 -4.16 -7.32 -17.31
N ARG A 84 -5.09 -6.61 -16.66
CA ARG A 84 -6.45 -7.09 -16.47
C ARG A 84 -7.20 -7.20 -17.82
N PRO A 85 -8.04 -8.23 -18.00
CA PRO A 85 -8.94 -8.34 -19.16
C PRO A 85 -9.71 -7.04 -19.42
N ALA A 86 -9.86 -6.63 -20.69
CA ALA A 86 -10.45 -5.33 -21.04
C ALA A 86 -11.95 -5.25 -20.78
N ASP A 87 -12.63 -6.39 -20.69
CA ASP A 87 -14.06 -6.54 -20.41
C ASP A 87 -14.42 -6.46 -18.92
N GLU A 88 -13.41 -6.43 -18.03
CA GLU A 88 -13.65 -6.28 -16.60
C GLU A 88 -14.06 -4.85 -16.24
N PRO A 89 -15.18 -4.67 -15.51
CA PRO A 89 -15.59 -3.37 -15.00
C PRO A 89 -14.50 -2.72 -14.14
N PRO A 90 -14.40 -1.37 -14.10
CA PRO A 90 -13.30 -0.67 -13.45
C PRO A 90 -13.03 -1.07 -11.99
N LEU A 91 -14.08 -1.20 -11.18
CA LEU A 91 -13.94 -1.59 -9.77
C LEU A 91 -13.40 -3.01 -9.62
N GLU A 92 -13.85 -3.93 -10.47
CA GLU A 92 -13.40 -5.32 -10.47
C GLU A 92 -11.95 -5.43 -10.93
N ALA A 93 -11.58 -4.70 -11.98
CA ALA A 93 -10.20 -4.63 -12.45
C ALA A 93 -9.25 -4.13 -11.34
N MET A 94 -9.61 -3.06 -10.62
CA MET A 94 -8.82 -2.55 -9.48
C MET A 94 -8.78 -3.54 -8.32
N ARG A 95 -9.91 -4.15 -7.94
CA ARG A 95 -9.98 -5.17 -6.88
C ARG A 95 -9.03 -6.33 -7.17
N GLN A 96 -9.13 -6.90 -8.37
CA GLN A 96 -8.31 -8.04 -8.78
C GLN A 96 -6.84 -7.67 -8.89
N ALA A 97 -6.52 -6.47 -9.40
CA ALA A 97 -5.14 -5.98 -9.43
C ALA A 97 -4.53 -5.87 -8.03
N ALA A 98 -5.28 -5.34 -7.05
CA ALA A 98 -4.82 -5.26 -5.66
C ALA A 98 -4.56 -6.66 -5.08
N PHE A 99 -5.49 -7.60 -5.26
CA PHE A 99 -5.35 -8.95 -4.67
C PHE A 99 -4.23 -9.75 -5.33
N ARG A 100 -4.07 -9.65 -6.65
CA ARG A 100 -2.94 -10.26 -7.37
C ARG A 100 -1.60 -9.67 -6.92
N SER A 101 -1.54 -8.37 -6.65
CA SER A 101 -0.32 -7.74 -6.14
C SER A 101 0.08 -8.31 -4.77
N TRP A 102 -0.89 -8.56 -3.88
CA TRP A 102 -0.66 -9.15 -2.55
C TRP A 102 -0.30 -10.63 -2.62
N ASP A 103 -1.01 -11.43 -3.42
CA ASP A 103 -0.67 -12.84 -3.68
C ASP A 103 0.80 -12.98 -4.08
N ALA A 104 1.24 -12.08 -4.97
CA ALA A 104 2.55 -12.17 -5.55
C ALA A 104 3.64 -11.67 -4.59
N LEU A 105 3.27 -10.85 -3.60
CA LEU A 105 4.10 -10.52 -2.45
C LEU A 105 4.25 -11.73 -1.51
N GLU A 106 3.13 -12.39 -1.17
CA GLU A 106 3.11 -13.58 -0.32
C GLU A 106 3.94 -14.74 -0.91
N ARG A 107 3.84 -14.99 -2.22
CA ARG A 107 4.66 -15.99 -2.90
C ARG A 107 6.16 -15.67 -2.88
N SER A 108 6.51 -14.39 -2.89
CA SER A 108 7.91 -13.94 -2.93
C SER A 108 8.53 -13.94 -1.53
N ASP A 109 7.71 -13.78 -0.50
CA ASP A 109 8.11 -13.74 0.90
C ASP A 109 7.09 -14.48 1.79
N PRO A 110 7.21 -15.82 1.89
CA PRO A 110 6.29 -16.64 2.71
C PRO A 110 6.36 -16.31 4.21
N SER A 111 7.42 -15.64 4.66
CA SER A 111 7.55 -15.21 6.05
C SER A 111 6.67 -14.01 6.39
N SER A 112 6.04 -13.39 5.40
CA SER A 112 5.28 -12.13 5.52
C SER A 112 6.10 -10.97 6.08
N ALA A 113 7.44 -11.04 6.10
CA ALA A 113 8.28 -9.99 6.66
C ALA A 113 8.13 -8.67 5.88
N THR A 114 8.08 -8.73 4.55
CA THR A 114 7.90 -7.56 3.66
C THR A 114 6.53 -6.92 3.85
N VAL A 115 5.51 -7.75 4.06
CA VAL A 115 4.14 -7.32 4.36
C VAL A 115 4.10 -6.60 5.71
N GLU A 116 4.63 -7.25 6.74
CA GLU A 116 4.69 -6.69 8.08
C GLU A 116 5.46 -5.37 8.09
N LEU A 117 6.57 -5.32 7.36
CA LEU A 117 7.40 -4.13 7.19
C LEU A 117 6.65 -3.00 6.49
N HIS A 118 5.95 -3.30 5.39
CA HIS A 118 5.10 -2.34 4.69
C HIS A 118 4.03 -1.75 5.62
N LEU A 119 3.43 -2.58 6.47
CA LEU A 119 2.34 -2.18 7.36
C LEU A 119 2.83 -1.39 8.58
N ARG A 120 3.99 -1.75 9.14
CA ARG A 120 4.69 -0.93 10.15
C ARG A 120 5.02 0.44 9.57
N THR A 121 5.48 0.49 8.32
CA THR A 121 5.78 1.74 7.60
C THR A 121 4.52 2.57 7.39
N PHE A 122 3.40 1.96 6.96
CA PHE A 122 2.12 2.63 6.79
C PHE A 122 1.61 3.26 8.10
N ARG A 123 1.64 2.52 9.22
CA ARG A 123 1.26 3.07 10.54
C ARG A 123 2.15 4.23 10.98
N MET A 124 3.45 4.14 10.70
CA MET A 124 4.39 5.22 10.99
C MET A 124 4.07 6.48 10.17
N ILE A 125 3.76 6.34 8.88
CA ILE A 125 3.34 7.45 8.01
C ILE A 125 2.08 8.11 8.57
N GLU A 126 1.05 7.32 8.89
CA GLU A 126 -0.24 7.81 9.38
C GLU A 126 -0.15 8.53 10.74
N SER A 127 0.84 8.17 11.57
CA SER A 127 1.03 8.77 12.90
C SER A 127 1.87 10.05 12.90
N GLN A 128 2.51 10.41 11.78
CA GLN A 128 3.41 11.56 11.71
C GLN A 128 2.90 12.60 10.71
N PRO A 129 2.56 13.83 11.16
CA PRO A 129 1.94 14.83 10.29
C PRO A 129 2.71 15.16 9.01
N ALA A 130 4.04 15.25 9.10
CA ALA A 130 4.89 15.55 7.95
C ALA A 130 4.88 14.42 6.90
N LEU A 131 4.99 13.17 7.35
CA LEU A 131 4.92 11.99 6.49
C LEU A 131 3.52 11.81 5.92
N LEU A 132 2.47 12.02 6.71
CA LEU A 132 1.10 11.95 6.23
C LEU A 132 0.82 12.96 5.11
N ALA A 133 1.28 14.21 5.25
CA ALA A 133 1.13 15.22 4.20
C ALA A 133 1.85 14.83 2.90
N ALA A 134 3.06 14.25 3.01
CA ALA A 134 3.78 13.72 1.85
C ALA A 134 3.06 12.52 1.23
N HIS A 135 2.55 11.60 2.04
CA HIS A 135 1.78 10.44 1.62
C HIS A 135 0.52 10.86 0.84
N MET A 136 -0.27 11.79 1.37
CA MET A 136 -1.48 12.28 0.69
C MET A 136 -1.17 12.88 -0.68
N ARG A 137 -0.09 13.66 -0.83
CA ARG A 137 0.34 14.19 -2.14
C ARG A 137 0.69 13.07 -3.12
N ARG A 138 1.38 12.03 -2.65
CA ARG A 138 1.76 10.87 -3.46
C ARG A 138 0.55 10.03 -3.87
N CYS A 139 -0.40 9.82 -2.96
CA CYS A 139 -1.66 9.14 -3.26
C CYS A 139 -2.42 9.84 -4.40
N LEU A 140 -2.53 11.17 -4.37
CA LEU A 140 -3.19 11.91 -5.44
C LEU A 140 -2.50 11.72 -6.81
N ALA A 141 -1.17 11.68 -6.84
CA ALA A 141 -0.43 11.42 -8.09
C ALA A 141 -0.67 10.00 -8.60
N MET A 142 -0.69 9.02 -7.69
CA MET A 142 -1.00 7.62 -8.01
C MET A 142 -2.45 7.47 -8.51
N GLU A 143 -3.40 8.13 -7.87
CA GLU A 143 -4.81 8.11 -8.29
C GLU A 143 -4.98 8.63 -9.71
N GLU A 144 -4.26 9.68 -10.11
CA GLU A 144 -4.31 10.20 -11.47
C GLU A 144 -3.73 9.19 -12.49
N GLU A 145 -2.64 8.51 -12.16
CA GLU A 145 -2.08 7.46 -13.03
C GLU A 145 -3.05 6.29 -13.19
N VAL A 146 -3.68 5.85 -12.10
CA VAL A 146 -4.69 4.78 -12.12
C VAL A 146 -5.93 5.22 -12.90
N ALA A 147 -6.38 6.46 -12.73
CA ALA A 147 -7.52 7.00 -13.46
C ALA A 147 -7.26 7.04 -14.98
N SER A 148 -6.04 7.40 -15.39
CA SER A 148 -5.61 7.34 -16.79
C SER A 148 -5.66 5.91 -17.36
N VAL A 149 -5.20 4.91 -16.58
CA VAL A 149 -5.30 3.49 -16.98
C VAL A 149 -6.76 3.05 -17.13
N ILE A 150 -7.63 3.43 -16.19
CA ILE A 150 -9.07 3.11 -16.27
C ILE A 150 -9.73 3.81 -17.46
N ALA A 151 -9.45 5.09 -17.70
CA ALA A 151 -9.98 5.82 -18.85
C ALA A 151 -9.61 5.14 -20.17
N GLY A 152 -8.34 4.73 -20.32
CA GLY A 152 -7.86 4.01 -21.50
C GLY A 152 -8.54 2.65 -21.71
N ARG A 153 -8.88 1.94 -20.63
CA ARG A 153 -9.62 0.66 -20.70
C ARG A 153 -11.06 0.85 -21.15
N GLU A 154 -11.71 1.91 -20.70
CA GLU A 154 -13.11 2.22 -21.00
C GLU A 154 -13.30 3.02 -22.30
N GLY A 155 -12.21 3.38 -22.99
CA GLY A 155 -12.25 4.22 -24.19
C GLY A 155 -12.74 5.64 -23.92
N LEU A 156 -12.50 6.14 -22.70
CA LEU A 156 -12.92 7.47 -22.25
C LEU A 156 -11.79 8.48 -22.39
N ASP A 157 -12.17 9.74 -22.56
CA ASP A 157 -11.25 10.87 -22.47
C ASP A 157 -10.88 11.11 -21.00
N SER A 158 -9.60 10.94 -20.67
CA SER A 158 -9.09 11.12 -19.31
C SER A 158 -9.19 12.56 -18.81
N ASP A 159 -9.25 13.56 -19.68
CA ASP A 159 -9.28 14.97 -19.27
C ASP A 159 -10.70 15.47 -19.06
N MET A 160 -11.66 14.89 -19.80
CA MET A 160 -13.04 15.36 -19.83
C MET A 160 -14.02 14.50 -19.03
N ASP A 161 -13.75 13.19 -18.88
CA ASP A 161 -14.66 12.29 -18.17
C ASP A 161 -14.28 12.17 -16.67
N PRO A 162 -15.16 12.56 -15.74
CA PRO A 162 -14.86 12.47 -14.31
C PRO A 162 -15.02 11.05 -13.75
N ARG A 163 -15.67 10.11 -14.46
CA ARG A 163 -16.01 8.78 -13.93
C ARG A 163 -14.78 7.96 -13.51
N PRO A 164 -13.67 7.90 -14.29
CA PRO A 164 -12.46 7.20 -13.86
C PRO A 164 -11.90 7.77 -12.55
N ARG A 165 -11.82 9.10 -12.43
CA ARG A 165 -11.32 9.76 -11.20
C ARG A 165 -12.20 9.50 -9.99
N VAL A 166 -13.53 9.57 -10.16
CA VAL A 166 -14.49 9.28 -9.08
C VAL A 166 -14.39 7.82 -8.63
N ALA A 167 -14.31 6.87 -9.56
CA ALA A 167 -14.17 5.45 -9.26
C ALA A 167 -12.87 5.15 -8.50
N VAL A 168 -11.76 5.74 -8.96
CA VAL A 168 -10.45 5.57 -8.32
C VAL A 168 -10.43 6.21 -6.93
N ALA A 169 -10.95 7.42 -6.76
CA ALA A 169 -11.02 8.08 -5.44
C ALA A 169 -11.86 7.27 -4.43
N ALA A 170 -12.98 6.68 -4.87
CA ALA A 170 -13.80 5.81 -4.03
C ALA A 170 -13.05 4.53 -3.63
N PHE A 171 -12.37 3.88 -4.59
CA PHE A 171 -11.54 2.71 -4.33
C PHE A 171 -10.39 3.03 -3.36
N SER A 172 -9.61 4.08 -3.62
CA SER A 172 -8.51 4.53 -2.76
C SER A 172 -8.99 4.89 -1.35
N GLY A 173 -10.16 5.51 -1.23
CA GLY A 173 -10.80 5.78 0.07
C GLY A 173 -11.08 4.50 0.87
N ALA A 174 -11.69 3.48 0.23
CA ALA A 174 -11.95 2.19 0.87
C ALA A 174 -10.66 1.46 1.27
N MET A 175 -9.64 1.48 0.42
CA MET A 175 -8.33 0.86 0.69
C MET A 175 -7.60 1.56 1.85
N ARG A 176 -7.66 2.89 1.91
CA ARG A 176 -7.08 3.68 3.02
C ARG A 176 -7.78 3.35 4.34
N VAL A 177 -9.11 3.30 4.36
CA VAL A 177 -9.88 2.90 5.56
C VAL A 177 -9.54 1.47 5.99
N THR A 178 -9.40 0.55 5.03
CA THR A 178 -8.96 -0.82 5.27
C THR A 178 -7.61 -0.85 5.97
N GLY A 179 -6.60 -0.14 5.44
CA GLY A 179 -5.27 -0.06 6.06
C GLY A 179 -5.28 0.55 7.46
N GLN A 180 -6.07 1.60 7.68
CA GLN A 180 -6.22 2.25 8.99
C GLN A 180 -6.87 1.34 10.04
N LEU A 181 -7.95 0.63 9.69
CA LEU A 181 -8.66 -0.26 10.60
C LEU A 181 -7.88 -1.54 10.89
N TRP A 182 -7.31 -2.15 9.85
CA TRP A 182 -6.46 -3.33 9.99
C TRP A 182 -5.29 -3.06 10.94
N GLY A 183 -4.69 -1.87 10.87
CA GLY A 183 -3.61 -1.46 11.78
C GLY A 183 -4.01 -1.35 13.26
N ARG A 184 -5.32 -1.29 13.57
CA ARG A 184 -5.90 -1.17 14.92
C ARG A 184 -6.48 -2.49 15.44
N THR A 185 -7.04 -3.33 14.57
CA THR A 185 -7.86 -4.50 14.95
C THR A 185 -7.38 -5.85 14.39
N GLY A 186 -6.44 -5.84 13.45
CA GLY A 186 -6.00 -7.05 12.75
C GLY A 186 -5.00 -7.90 13.55
N ASP A 187 -4.94 -9.18 13.20
CA ASP A 187 -3.94 -10.16 13.66
C ASP A 187 -2.56 -9.97 13.02
N GLY A 188 -2.40 -8.97 12.15
CA GLY A 188 -1.15 -8.69 11.46
C GLY A 188 -0.93 -9.48 10.17
N THR A 189 -1.93 -10.24 9.69
CA THR A 189 -1.79 -11.08 8.48
C THR A 189 -2.32 -10.44 7.18
N LEU A 190 -1.76 -10.85 6.02
CA LEU A 190 -2.33 -10.49 4.71
C LEU A 190 -3.75 -11.01 4.51
N ALA A 191 -4.05 -12.19 5.07
CA ALA A 191 -5.36 -12.80 4.95
C ALA A 191 -6.45 -11.91 5.57
N SER A 192 -6.21 -11.38 6.77
CA SER A 192 -7.16 -10.46 7.41
C SER A 192 -7.24 -9.11 6.68
N LEU A 193 -6.14 -8.63 6.10
CA LEU A 193 -6.13 -7.43 5.26
C LEU A 193 -7.00 -7.63 4.02
N ARG A 194 -6.88 -8.77 3.34
CA ARG A 194 -7.70 -9.13 2.18
C ARG A 194 -9.18 -9.17 2.53
N THR A 195 -9.54 -9.91 3.57
CA THR A 195 -10.94 -10.03 4.00
C THR A 195 -11.53 -8.66 4.35
N LEU A 196 -10.77 -7.79 5.03
CA LEU A 196 -11.23 -6.44 5.29
C LEU A 196 -11.38 -5.63 4.00
N ALA A 197 -10.44 -5.71 3.06
CA ALA A 197 -10.52 -5.00 1.80
C ALA A 197 -11.75 -5.43 0.98
N GLU A 198 -11.99 -6.74 0.88
CA GLU A 198 -13.18 -7.31 0.22
C GLU A 198 -14.46 -6.71 0.81
N ASN A 199 -14.60 -6.78 2.14
CA ASN A 199 -15.77 -6.24 2.84
C ASN A 199 -15.95 -4.73 2.60
N HIS A 200 -14.89 -3.94 2.65
CA HIS A 200 -14.99 -2.48 2.45
C HIS A 200 -15.35 -2.11 1.01
N LEU A 201 -14.80 -2.82 0.02
CA LEU A 201 -15.13 -2.61 -1.39
C LEU A 201 -16.58 -3.01 -1.67
N ASP A 202 -17.07 -4.09 -1.06
CA ASP A 202 -18.46 -4.54 -1.19
C ASP A 202 -19.45 -3.56 -0.52
N MET A 203 -19.00 -2.87 0.54
CA MET A 203 -19.76 -1.82 1.18
C MET A 203 -19.86 -0.52 0.36
N LEU A 204 -19.03 -0.29 -0.67
CA LEU A 204 -19.06 0.98 -1.42
C LEU A 204 -20.45 1.31 -1.99
N GLY A 205 -21.13 0.34 -2.59
CA GLY A 205 -22.49 0.52 -3.09
C GLY A 205 -23.51 0.79 -1.97
N PRO A 206 -23.69 -0.16 -1.03
CA PRO A 206 -24.61 -0.01 0.09
C PRO A 206 -24.35 1.25 0.95
N ALA A 207 -23.10 1.62 1.20
CA ALA A 207 -22.74 2.80 1.98
C ALA A 207 -23.21 4.10 1.31
N LEU A 208 -23.19 4.17 -0.02
CA LEU A 208 -23.57 5.39 -0.75
C LEU A 208 -25.07 5.48 -1.04
N PHE A 209 -25.77 4.34 -1.14
CA PHE A 209 -27.14 4.29 -1.65
C PHE A 209 -28.18 3.74 -0.66
N ALA A 210 -27.80 3.12 0.46
CA ALA A 210 -28.73 2.62 1.46
C ALA A 210 -29.12 3.69 2.51
N ASP A 211 -30.35 3.62 3.04
CA ASP A 211 -30.76 4.45 4.17
C ASP A 211 -30.26 3.84 5.49
N TRP A 212 -29.23 4.44 6.05
CA TRP A 212 -28.58 3.96 7.28
C TRP A 212 -29.49 4.09 8.51
N ARG A 213 -30.49 4.99 8.50
CA ARG A 213 -31.43 5.16 9.61
C ARG A 213 -32.44 4.02 9.69
N VAL A 214 -32.79 3.42 8.55
CA VAL A 214 -33.67 2.25 8.48
C VAL A 214 -32.94 0.99 8.98
N LEU A 215 -31.65 0.85 8.68
CA LEU A 215 -30.84 -0.29 9.14
C LEU A 215 -30.57 -0.27 10.66
N ALA A 216 -30.37 0.92 11.25
CA ALA A 216 -30.19 1.07 12.70
C ALA A 216 -31.47 0.78 13.50
N ALA A 217 -32.66 1.04 12.92
CA ALA A 217 -33.95 0.81 13.57
C ALA A 217 -34.37 -0.68 13.63
N GLY A 218 -33.71 -1.56 12.87
CA GLY A 218 -34.00 -3.00 12.82
C GLY A 218 -33.16 -3.88 13.75
N ALA A 219 -32.19 -3.32 14.49
CA ALA A 219 -31.42 -4.09 15.45
C ALA A 219 -32.26 -4.31 16.72
N PRO A 220 -32.52 -5.56 17.16
CA PRO A 220 -33.26 -5.80 18.39
C PRO A 220 -32.48 -5.21 19.57
N GLN A 221 -33.09 -4.24 20.25
CA GLN A 221 -32.59 -3.76 21.53
C GLN A 221 -32.51 -4.97 22.45
N ALA A 222 -31.28 -5.34 22.86
CA ALA A 222 -31.06 -6.30 23.92
C ALA A 222 -31.64 -5.68 25.20
N SER A 223 -32.92 -5.97 25.45
CA SER A 223 -33.65 -5.54 26.63
C SER A 223 -33.01 -6.22 27.84
N GLY A 224 -32.29 -5.42 28.61
CA GLY A 224 -31.73 -5.80 29.89
C GLY A 224 -32.86 -6.16 30.87
N ALA A 225 -33.01 -7.44 31.15
CA ALA A 225 -33.64 -7.90 32.37
C ALA A 225 -32.53 -8.12 33.41
N VAL A 226 -32.37 -7.16 34.31
CA VAL A 226 -31.72 -7.40 35.61
C VAL A 226 -32.81 -7.94 36.54
N PRO A 227 -32.77 -9.20 36.99
CA PRO A 227 -33.72 -9.68 37.98
C PRO A 227 -33.30 -9.14 39.35
N GLY A 228 -34.23 -8.41 39.97
CA GLY A 228 -34.07 -7.89 41.32
C GLY A 228 -34.00 -8.99 42.38
N ALA A 229 -33.28 -8.68 43.45
CA ALA A 229 -33.39 -9.30 44.76
C ALA A 229 -32.93 -8.26 45.81
N PRO A 230 -33.31 -8.40 47.09
CA PRO A 230 -34.29 -9.31 47.68
C PRO A 230 -35.66 -8.67 47.98
#